data_AF-A0A0J9XD16-F1
#
_entry.id   AF-A0A0J9XD16-F1
#
_cell.length_a   1.000
_cell.length_b   1.000
_cell.length_c   1.000
_cell.angle_alpha   90.00
_cell.angle_beta   90.00
_cell.angle_gamma   90.00
#
_symmetry.space_group_name_H-M   'P 1'
#
loop_
_entity.id
_entity.type
_entity.pdbx_description
1 polymer ?
#
loop_
_entity_poly.entity_id
_entity_poly.type
_entity_poly.pdbx_seq_one_letter_code
_entity_poly.pdbx_strand_id
1 'polypeptide(L)'
;MVSRYAVPESELIASYPQQAAPNELPGHIGNLTDKEKKILSDFHEALLALGYKDRLDDANLLRFLRARKFDIPLAIEMFKNCETWREEFGTNTILDDFHYNEKKQVAKYYPQYYHKTDKDGRPIYIEELGSVKIDKMYEITTQKRMLQNLVWEYEAFIRYRLPACSRRQGYLVETSCTILDLKGISLSSAYQVYSYVKEASSIGQNYYPERMGKFYVINAPFGFSTIFSMFKKFLDPVTVNKIFILGSSYQSALLKQVPPENLPVKFGGKSVSPGGVELADDGPWREQEYIGPEGLAPLSSAEEGSEIINGAADAVPAPGAAAPAPM
;
A
#
# COMPACT_ATOMS: atom_id res chain seq x y z
N MET A 1 -23.93 12.27 -1.04
CA MET A 1 -23.12 13.10 -1.96
C MET A 1 -22.06 12.17 -2.50
N VAL A 2 -22.17 11.73 -3.76
CA VAL A 2 -21.28 10.69 -4.26
C VAL A 2 -20.07 11.39 -4.87
N SER A 3 -18.92 11.33 -4.21
CA SER A 3 -17.69 11.41 -4.98
C SER A 3 -17.55 10.08 -5.73
N ARG A 4 -18.21 10.03 -6.89
CA ARG A 4 -17.81 9.10 -7.94
C ARG A 4 -16.72 9.85 -8.65
N TYR A 5 -15.48 9.56 -8.30
CA TYR A 5 -14.41 9.42 -9.26
C TYR A 5 -14.89 9.57 -10.71
N ALA A 6 -14.46 10.63 -11.39
CA ALA A 6 -15.06 11.08 -12.65
C ALA A 6 -15.07 10.03 -13.79
N VAL A 7 -14.31 8.94 -13.63
CA VAL A 7 -14.16 7.83 -14.57
C VAL A 7 -14.79 6.56 -13.98
N PRO A 8 -15.69 5.89 -14.72
CA PRO A 8 -16.22 4.57 -14.36
C PRO A 8 -15.10 3.53 -14.15
N GLU A 9 -15.26 2.65 -13.16
CA GLU A 9 -14.28 1.58 -12.85
C GLU A 9 -13.97 0.70 -14.08
N SER A 10 -14.99 0.35 -14.87
CA SER A 10 -14.82 -0.43 -16.09
C SER A 10 -13.97 0.27 -17.16
N GLU A 11 -14.09 1.60 -17.27
CA GLU A 11 -13.30 2.40 -18.21
C GLU A 11 -11.84 2.46 -17.75
N LEU A 12 -11.60 2.64 -16.45
CA LEU A 12 -10.26 2.59 -15.88
C LEU A 12 -9.60 1.23 -16.13
N ILE A 13 -10.27 0.12 -15.80
CA ILE A 13 -9.73 -1.23 -15.99
C ILE A 13 -9.43 -1.51 -17.47
N ALA A 14 -10.29 -1.10 -18.39
CA ALA A 14 -10.05 -1.28 -19.83
C ALA A 14 -8.84 -0.49 -20.37
N SER A 15 -8.37 0.52 -19.63
CA SER A 15 -7.31 1.44 -20.09
C SER A 15 -5.87 0.98 -19.83
N TYR A 16 -5.66 -0.17 -19.18
CA TYR A 16 -4.33 -0.71 -18.91
C TYR A 16 -4.30 -2.24 -19.03
N PRO A 17 -3.12 -2.86 -19.24
CA PRO A 17 -3.00 -4.30 -19.37
C PRO A 17 -3.56 -5.06 -18.16
N GLN A 18 -4.43 -6.04 -18.43
CA GLN A 18 -5.04 -6.91 -17.41
C GLN A 18 -4.39 -8.29 -17.31
N GLN A 19 -3.56 -8.67 -18.28
CA GLN A 19 -2.81 -9.93 -18.23
C GLN A 19 -1.56 -9.76 -17.38
N ALA A 20 -1.31 -10.68 -16.45
CA ALA A 20 -0.09 -10.66 -15.64
C ALA A 20 1.15 -11.02 -16.47
N ALA A 21 2.33 -10.97 -15.85
CA ALA A 21 3.57 -11.31 -16.53
C ALA A 21 3.55 -12.78 -17.05
N PRO A 22 4.22 -13.10 -18.17
CA PRO A 22 4.20 -14.46 -18.76
C PRO A 22 4.64 -15.62 -17.84
N ASN A 23 5.31 -15.32 -16.72
CA ASN A 23 5.78 -16.30 -15.72
C ASN A 23 5.20 -15.99 -14.33
N GLU A 24 3.97 -15.45 -14.27
CA GLU A 24 3.33 -15.12 -13.01
C GLU A 24 3.11 -16.35 -12.13
N LEU A 25 2.99 -16.14 -10.82
CA LEU A 25 2.72 -17.21 -9.86
C LEU A 25 1.34 -17.86 -10.08
N PRO A 26 1.16 -19.14 -9.70
CA PRO A 26 -0.15 -19.79 -9.72
C PRO A 26 -1.20 -18.99 -8.95
N GLY A 27 -2.44 -19.00 -9.44
CA GLY A 27 -3.56 -18.29 -8.81
C GLY A 27 -3.62 -16.79 -9.14
N HIS A 28 -2.79 -16.31 -10.08
CA HIS A 28 -2.88 -14.97 -10.66
C HIS A 28 -3.50 -15.00 -12.06
N ILE A 29 -3.91 -13.83 -12.57
CA ILE A 29 -4.46 -13.70 -13.92
C ILE A 29 -3.47 -14.27 -14.94
N GLY A 30 -3.99 -15.05 -15.88
CA GLY A 30 -3.16 -15.72 -16.90
C GLY A 30 -2.49 -17.01 -16.43
N ASN A 31 -2.49 -17.32 -15.12
CA ASN A 31 -1.95 -18.55 -14.55
C ASN A 31 -2.92 -19.22 -13.55
N LEU A 32 -4.16 -19.44 -14.02
CA LEU A 32 -5.21 -20.15 -13.29
C LEU A 32 -5.41 -21.56 -13.85
N THR A 33 -5.51 -22.54 -12.97
CA THR A 33 -6.06 -23.86 -13.28
C THR A 33 -7.55 -23.77 -13.60
N ASP A 34 -8.13 -24.76 -14.29
CA ASP A 34 -9.58 -24.75 -14.58
C ASP A 34 -10.43 -24.80 -13.31
N LYS A 35 -9.91 -25.42 -12.23
CA LYS A 35 -10.54 -25.38 -10.91
C LYS A 35 -10.57 -23.95 -10.35
N GLU A 36 -9.47 -23.22 -10.41
CA GLU A 36 -9.40 -21.84 -9.92
C GLU A 36 -10.27 -20.89 -10.76
N LYS A 37 -10.34 -21.08 -12.08
CA LYS A 37 -11.28 -20.33 -12.94
C LYS A 37 -12.73 -20.54 -12.51
N LYS A 38 -13.11 -21.80 -12.21
CA LYS A 38 -14.44 -22.09 -11.69
C LYS A 38 -14.69 -21.40 -10.34
N ILE A 39 -13.73 -21.49 -9.42
CA ILE A 39 -13.83 -20.84 -8.10
C ILE A 39 -13.99 -19.31 -8.24
N LEU A 40 -13.23 -18.69 -9.15
CA LEU A 40 -13.36 -17.27 -9.45
C LEU A 40 -14.78 -16.92 -9.94
N SER A 41 -15.32 -17.69 -10.89
CA SER A 41 -16.68 -17.50 -11.39
C SER A 41 -17.73 -17.66 -10.28
N ASP A 42 -17.64 -18.74 -9.49
CA ASP A 42 -18.57 -19.02 -8.39
C ASP A 42 -18.51 -17.91 -7.33
N PHE A 43 -17.31 -17.40 -7.02
CA PHE A 43 -17.12 -16.31 -6.06
C PHE A 43 -17.73 -15.00 -6.57
N HIS A 44 -17.51 -14.68 -7.84
CA HIS A 44 -18.10 -13.50 -8.48
C HIS A 44 -19.63 -13.55 -8.46
N GLU A 45 -20.23 -14.68 -8.86
CA GLU A 45 -21.69 -14.89 -8.80
C GLU A 45 -22.25 -14.78 -7.38
N ALA A 46 -21.53 -15.32 -6.38
CA ALA A 46 -21.94 -15.21 -4.99
C ALA A 46 -21.97 -13.76 -4.49
N LEU A 47 -20.97 -12.93 -4.86
CA LEU A 47 -20.94 -11.51 -4.50
C LEU A 47 -22.06 -10.72 -5.20
N LEU A 48 -22.34 -11.01 -6.47
CA LEU A 48 -23.47 -10.42 -7.20
C LEU A 48 -24.80 -10.77 -6.55
N ALA A 49 -24.99 -12.03 -6.15
CA ALA A 49 -26.20 -12.48 -5.45
C ALA A 49 -26.39 -11.81 -4.08
N LEU A 50 -25.29 -11.39 -3.44
CA LEU A 50 -25.30 -10.60 -2.20
C LEU A 50 -25.53 -9.09 -2.44
N GLY A 51 -25.60 -8.65 -3.70
CA GLY A 51 -25.91 -7.28 -4.08
C GLY A 51 -24.70 -6.37 -4.31
N TYR A 52 -23.48 -6.89 -4.23
CA TYR A 52 -22.26 -6.13 -4.54
C TYR A 52 -22.15 -5.89 -6.05
N LYS A 53 -21.63 -4.73 -6.44
CA LYS A 53 -21.51 -4.31 -7.85
C LYS A 53 -20.16 -3.68 -8.21
N ASP A 54 -19.45 -3.15 -7.22
CA ASP A 54 -18.17 -2.47 -7.40
C ASP A 54 -17.02 -3.41 -7.03
N ARG A 55 -15.82 -3.18 -7.58
CA ARG A 55 -14.59 -3.96 -7.27
C ARG A 55 -14.76 -5.46 -7.52
N LEU A 56 -15.51 -5.84 -8.53
CA LEU A 56 -15.73 -7.23 -8.91
C LEU A 56 -14.87 -7.69 -10.09
N ASP A 57 -13.84 -6.92 -10.43
CA ASP A 57 -12.87 -7.30 -11.45
C ASP A 57 -12.02 -8.51 -11.02
N ASP A 58 -11.61 -9.32 -11.99
CA ASP A 58 -10.87 -10.57 -11.75
C ASP A 58 -9.61 -10.34 -10.90
N ALA A 59 -8.89 -9.22 -11.11
CA ALA A 59 -7.66 -8.92 -10.38
C ALA A 59 -7.96 -8.68 -8.89
N ASN A 60 -8.99 -7.90 -8.59
CA ASN A 60 -9.45 -7.70 -7.21
C ASN A 60 -9.93 -9.02 -6.59
N LEU A 61 -10.82 -9.76 -7.25
CA LEU A 61 -11.39 -10.99 -6.72
C LEU A 61 -10.33 -12.06 -6.44
N LEU A 62 -9.38 -12.25 -7.36
CA LEU A 62 -8.30 -13.20 -7.18
C LEU A 62 -7.40 -12.86 -6.00
N ARG A 63 -7.21 -11.58 -5.64
CA ARG A 63 -6.46 -11.21 -4.43
C ARG A 63 -7.15 -11.71 -3.16
N PHE A 64 -8.48 -11.56 -3.06
CA PHE A 64 -9.25 -12.07 -1.93
C PHE A 64 -9.22 -13.60 -1.87
N LEU A 65 -9.37 -14.27 -3.03
CA LEU A 65 -9.25 -15.72 -3.12
C LEU A 65 -7.87 -16.22 -2.70
N ARG A 66 -6.78 -15.63 -3.22
CA ARG A 66 -5.41 -16.01 -2.82
C ARG A 66 -5.18 -15.82 -1.32
N ALA A 67 -5.62 -14.70 -0.75
CA ALA A 67 -5.51 -14.42 0.69
C ALA A 67 -6.29 -15.41 1.58
N ARG A 68 -7.24 -16.16 1.00
CA ARG A 68 -8.01 -17.22 1.67
C ARG A 68 -7.82 -18.59 1.03
N LYS A 69 -6.72 -18.80 0.31
CA LYS A 69 -6.35 -20.10 -0.31
C LYS A 69 -7.46 -20.70 -1.17
N PHE A 70 -8.17 -19.85 -1.91
CA PHE A 70 -9.30 -20.17 -2.77
C PHE A 70 -10.52 -20.79 -2.03
N ASP A 71 -10.67 -20.50 -0.73
CA ASP A 71 -11.86 -20.81 0.04
C ASP A 71 -12.93 -19.72 -0.15
N ILE A 72 -14.03 -20.08 -0.82
CA ILE A 72 -15.10 -19.13 -1.17
C ILE A 72 -15.78 -18.52 0.07
N PRO A 73 -16.26 -19.31 1.06
CA PRO A 73 -16.86 -18.75 2.27
C PRO A 73 -15.96 -17.73 2.98
N LEU A 74 -14.68 -18.05 3.17
CA LEU A 74 -13.73 -17.15 3.84
C LEU A 74 -13.41 -15.91 2.98
N ALA A 75 -13.34 -16.05 1.65
CA ALA A 75 -13.14 -14.94 0.74
C ALA A 75 -14.35 -13.98 0.73
N ILE A 76 -15.58 -14.51 0.77
CA ILE A 76 -16.81 -13.72 0.92
C ILE A 76 -16.78 -12.94 2.24
N GLU A 77 -16.46 -13.59 3.35
CA GLU A 77 -16.38 -12.92 4.65
C GLU A 77 -15.35 -11.79 4.63
N MET A 78 -14.16 -12.04 4.08
CA MET A 78 -13.12 -11.03 3.95
C MET A 78 -13.55 -9.85 3.06
N PHE A 79 -14.20 -10.13 1.92
CA PHE A 79 -14.72 -9.10 1.03
C PHE A 79 -15.78 -8.24 1.75
N LYS A 80 -16.77 -8.88 2.38
CA LYS A 80 -17.81 -8.19 3.17
C LYS A 80 -17.21 -7.26 4.23
N ASN A 81 -16.25 -7.77 5.02
CA ASN A 81 -15.59 -7.00 6.07
C ASN A 81 -14.81 -5.81 5.49
N CYS A 82 -14.20 -5.97 4.31
CA CYS A 82 -13.55 -4.87 3.62
C CYS A 82 -14.55 -3.81 3.16
N GLU A 83 -15.66 -4.20 2.53
CA GLU A 83 -16.70 -3.28 2.07
C GLU A 83 -17.31 -2.48 3.23
N THR A 84 -17.66 -3.15 4.34
CA THR A 84 -18.14 -2.48 5.56
C THR A 84 -17.09 -1.49 6.09
N TRP A 85 -15.82 -1.90 6.18
CA TRP A 85 -14.75 -1.01 6.64
C TRP A 85 -14.58 0.21 5.73
N ARG A 86 -14.67 0.04 4.41
CA ARG A 86 -14.56 1.16 3.46
C ARG A 86 -15.66 2.20 3.65
N GLU A 87 -16.87 1.75 3.98
CA GLU A 87 -17.98 2.64 4.32
C GLU A 87 -17.74 3.35 5.66
N GLU A 88 -17.39 2.60 6.71
CA GLU A 88 -17.16 3.15 8.07
C GLU A 88 -15.97 4.11 8.14
N PHE A 89 -14.89 3.82 7.42
CA PHE A 89 -13.66 4.63 7.40
C PHE A 89 -13.76 5.83 6.45
N GLY A 90 -14.72 5.84 5.51
CA GLY A 90 -14.81 6.85 4.46
C GLY A 90 -13.76 6.66 3.35
N THR A 91 -13.29 5.43 3.13
CA THR A 91 -12.21 5.14 2.17
C THR A 91 -12.60 5.48 0.74
N ASN A 92 -13.87 5.32 0.37
CA ASN A 92 -14.33 5.53 -1.00
C ASN A 92 -14.19 6.99 -1.50
N THR A 93 -14.13 7.95 -0.58
CA THR A 93 -14.01 9.39 -0.89
C THR A 93 -12.73 10.01 -0.32
N ILE A 94 -11.85 9.19 0.27
CA ILE A 94 -10.68 9.68 1.01
C ILE A 94 -9.73 10.53 0.16
N LEU A 95 -9.63 10.24 -1.15
CA LEU A 95 -8.77 11.00 -2.05
C LEU A 95 -9.20 12.45 -2.23
N ASP A 96 -10.48 12.74 -2.03
CA ASP A 96 -11.06 14.08 -2.11
C ASP A 96 -11.21 14.71 -0.72
N ASP A 97 -11.63 13.93 0.27
CA ASP A 97 -12.01 14.43 1.59
C ASP A 97 -10.84 14.64 2.55
N PHE A 98 -9.73 13.92 2.36
CA PHE A 98 -8.57 13.97 3.27
C PHE A 98 -7.41 14.75 2.67
N HIS A 99 -6.98 15.78 3.42
CA HIS A 99 -5.79 16.56 3.11
C HIS A 99 -4.76 16.45 4.24
N TYR A 100 -3.55 16.01 3.90
CA TYR A 100 -2.43 15.86 4.81
C TYR A 100 -1.51 17.07 4.76
N ASN A 101 -2.05 18.23 5.14
CA ASN A 101 -1.37 19.52 5.06
C ASN A 101 -0.05 19.56 5.85
N GLU A 102 0.07 18.74 6.90
CA GLU A 102 1.28 18.62 7.70
C GLU A 102 2.35 17.66 7.11
N LYS A 103 2.15 17.06 5.92
CA LYS A 103 3.06 16.07 5.32
C LYS A 103 4.50 16.54 5.29
N LYS A 104 4.76 17.79 4.88
CA LYS A 104 6.11 18.39 4.82
C LYS A 104 6.78 18.49 6.20
N GLN A 105 6.02 18.65 7.27
CA GLN A 105 6.54 18.71 8.63
C GLN A 105 6.80 17.30 9.18
N VAL A 106 5.88 16.37 8.92
CA VAL A 106 5.98 14.96 9.32
C VAL A 106 7.13 14.25 8.60
N ALA A 107 7.34 14.51 7.30
CA ALA A 107 8.37 13.87 6.49
C ALA A 107 9.80 14.07 7.02
N LYS A 108 10.04 15.13 7.82
CA LYS A 108 11.33 15.36 8.50
C LYS A 108 11.65 14.31 9.56
N TYR A 109 10.62 13.68 10.12
CA TYR A 109 10.74 12.69 11.19
C TYR A 109 10.40 11.29 10.70
N TYR A 110 9.43 11.15 9.81
CA TYR A 110 9.07 9.87 9.21
C TYR A 110 8.90 10.03 7.70
N PRO A 111 10.02 9.98 6.93
CA PRO A 111 9.96 9.99 5.48
C PRO A 111 9.20 8.77 4.97
N GLN A 112 8.16 9.02 4.18
CA GLN A 112 7.33 8.04 3.49
C GLN A 112 7.05 8.56 2.08
N TYR A 113 7.54 7.86 1.06
CA TYR A 113 7.44 8.34 -0.32
C TYR A 113 7.48 7.19 -1.32
N TYR A 114 6.84 7.40 -2.46
CA TYR A 114 6.98 6.55 -3.63
C TYR A 114 8.07 7.09 -4.55
N HIS A 115 8.86 6.20 -5.14
CA HIS A 115 9.95 6.60 -6.01
C HIS A 115 10.23 5.57 -7.11
N LYS A 116 9.69 5.83 -8.29
CA LYS A 116 9.88 5.04 -9.52
C LYS A 116 9.45 3.58 -9.34
N THR A 117 10.06 2.67 -10.09
CA THR A 117 9.68 1.26 -10.14
C THR A 117 10.86 0.31 -9.99
N ASP A 118 10.59 -0.90 -9.49
CA ASP A 118 11.52 -2.01 -9.56
C ASP A 118 11.60 -2.58 -11.00
N LYS A 119 12.45 -3.59 -11.22
CA LYS A 119 12.65 -4.20 -12.54
C LYS A 119 11.43 -4.96 -13.08
N ASP A 120 10.47 -5.27 -12.21
CA ASP A 120 9.24 -5.97 -12.54
C ASP A 120 8.07 -4.98 -12.73
N GLY A 121 8.35 -3.66 -12.70
CA GLY A 121 7.37 -2.60 -12.88
C GLY A 121 6.64 -2.16 -11.61
N ARG A 122 6.95 -2.72 -10.44
CA ARG A 122 6.24 -2.39 -9.19
C ARG A 122 6.61 -0.99 -8.70
N PRO A 123 5.64 -0.14 -8.32
CA PRO A 123 5.94 1.09 -7.59
C PRO A 123 6.82 0.81 -6.36
N ILE A 124 7.92 1.54 -6.22
CA ILE A 124 8.78 1.42 -5.04
C ILE A 124 8.25 2.35 -3.96
N TYR A 125 7.94 1.81 -2.79
CA TYR A 125 7.56 2.56 -1.61
C TYR A 125 8.70 2.52 -0.59
N ILE A 126 9.10 3.68 -0.08
CA ILE A 126 10.23 3.81 0.83
C ILE A 126 9.77 4.40 2.15
N GLU A 127 10.15 3.75 3.24
CA GLU A 127 9.89 4.19 4.60
C GLU A 127 11.20 4.25 5.41
N GLU A 128 11.47 5.38 6.04
CA GLU A 128 12.68 5.57 6.86
C GLU A 128 12.33 5.64 8.34
N LEU A 129 12.10 4.46 8.93
CA LEU A 129 11.69 4.32 10.33
C LEU A 129 12.83 4.64 11.31
N GLY A 130 14.08 4.47 10.89
CA GLY A 130 15.25 4.75 11.72
C GLY A 130 15.39 6.23 12.13
N SER A 131 14.76 7.15 11.39
CA SER A 131 14.75 8.59 11.67
C SER A 131 13.57 9.05 12.55
N VAL A 132 12.69 8.12 12.94
CA VAL A 132 11.42 8.43 13.62
C VAL A 132 11.64 9.05 14.99
N LYS A 133 11.01 10.21 15.18
CA LYS A 133 10.85 10.90 16.46
C LYS A 133 9.37 11.07 16.76
N ILE A 134 8.76 10.05 17.38
CA ILE A 134 7.31 10.00 17.61
C ILE A 134 6.82 11.14 18.49
N ASP A 135 7.60 11.54 19.50
CA ASP A 135 7.31 12.70 20.34
C ASP A 135 7.11 13.97 19.49
N LYS A 136 8.01 14.21 18.54
CA LYS A 136 7.92 15.34 17.62
C LYS A 136 6.83 15.21 16.58
N MET A 137 6.53 13.99 16.16
CA MET A 137 5.42 13.75 15.24
C MET A 137 4.06 14.00 15.90
N TYR A 138 3.87 13.61 17.15
CA TYR A 138 2.61 13.82 17.87
C TYR A 138 2.38 15.27 18.31
N GLU A 139 3.42 16.12 18.25
CA GLU A 139 3.25 17.59 18.30
C GLU A 139 2.63 18.15 17.00
N ILE A 140 2.65 17.40 15.90
CA ILE A 140 2.29 17.87 14.54
C ILE A 140 1.04 17.18 14.01
N THR A 141 0.90 15.88 14.25
CA THR A 141 -0.18 15.04 13.73
C THR A 141 -0.66 14.03 14.76
N THR A 142 -1.63 13.20 14.39
CA THR A 142 -2.13 12.12 15.25
C THR A 142 -1.97 10.77 14.56
N GLN A 143 -1.93 9.69 15.33
CA GLN A 143 -1.94 8.33 14.78
C GLN A 143 -3.11 8.11 13.82
N LYS A 144 -4.30 8.64 14.13
CA LYS A 144 -5.48 8.59 13.25
C LYS A 144 -5.18 9.23 11.89
N ARG A 145 -4.62 10.44 11.87
CA ARG A 145 -4.29 11.15 10.62
C ARG A 145 -3.17 10.45 9.84
N MET A 146 -2.19 9.85 10.52
CA MET A 146 -1.17 9.02 9.86
C MET A 146 -1.77 7.78 9.20
N LEU A 147 -2.77 7.14 9.82
CA LEU A 147 -3.47 6.00 9.22
C LEU A 147 -4.39 6.43 8.07
N GLN A 148 -5.04 7.59 8.16
CA GLN A 148 -5.76 8.18 7.02
C GLN A 148 -4.81 8.46 5.86
N ASN A 149 -3.61 8.99 6.11
CA ASN A 149 -2.59 9.18 5.08
C ASN A 149 -2.14 7.84 4.47
N LEU A 150 -1.95 6.79 5.28
CA LEU A 150 -1.64 5.44 4.79
C LEU A 150 -2.73 4.93 3.85
N VAL A 151 -4.00 5.06 4.23
CA VAL A 151 -5.14 4.62 3.41
C VAL A 151 -5.27 5.48 2.15
N TRP A 152 -5.05 6.78 2.24
CA TRP A 152 -4.99 7.67 1.08
C TRP A 152 -3.91 7.22 0.10
N GLU A 153 -2.71 6.89 0.59
CA GLU A 153 -1.60 6.43 -0.25
C GLU A 153 -1.90 5.06 -0.89
N TYR A 154 -2.65 4.17 -0.22
CA TYR A 154 -3.14 2.92 -0.81
C TYR A 154 -4.17 3.17 -1.92
N GLU A 155 -5.13 4.06 -1.71
CA GLU A 155 -6.12 4.39 -2.75
C GLU A 155 -5.46 5.07 -3.94
N ALA A 156 -4.51 5.98 -3.71
CA ALA A 156 -3.72 6.60 -4.78
C ALA A 156 -2.85 5.58 -5.53
N PHE A 157 -2.27 4.63 -4.79
CA PHE A 157 -1.50 3.52 -5.35
C PHE A 157 -2.35 2.65 -6.27
N ILE A 158 -3.55 2.24 -5.85
CA ILE A 158 -4.44 1.39 -6.64
C ILE A 158 -4.99 2.14 -7.85
N ARG A 159 -5.40 3.39 -7.66
CA ARG A 159 -6.13 4.16 -8.66
C ARG A 159 -5.23 4.77 -9.74
N TYR A 160 -4.02 5.19 -9.39
CA TYR A 160 -3.14 5.92 -10.32
C TYR A 160 -1.80 5.21 -10.55
N ARG A 161 -1.15 4.73 -9.48
CA ARG A 161 0.22 4.18 -9.60
C ARG A 161 0.22 2.84 -10.32
N LEU A 162 -0.65 1.92 -9.94
CA LEU A 162 -0.74 0.59 -10.57
C LEU A 162 -1.16 0.63 -12.04
N PRO A 163 -2.19 1.40 -12.47
CA PRO A 163 -2.54 1.53 -13.88
C PRO A 163 -1.39 2.09 -14.71
N ALA A 164 -0.76 3.19 -14.27
CA ALA A 164 0.35 3.80 -14.99
C ALA A 164 1.57 2.85 -15.09
N CYS A 165 1.89 2.14 -14.01
CA CYS A 165 2.95 1.13 -14.04
C CYS A 165 2.61 -0.03 -14.97
N SER A 166 1.35 -0.47 -14.99
CA SER A 166 0.90 -1.55 -15.89
C SER A 166 1.02 -1.13 -17.35
N ARG A 167 0.64 0.10 -17.70
CA ARG A 167 0.80 0.67 -19.05
C ARG A 167 2.27 0.71 -19.47
N ARG A 168 3.14 1.23 -18.60
CA ARG A 168 4.58 1.31 -18.87
C ARG A 168 5.22 -0.06 -19.04
N GLN A 169 4.81 -1.02 -18.23
CA GLN A 169 5.42 -2.34 -18.18
C GLN A 169 4.89 -3.28 -19.26
N GLY A 170 3.68 -3.02 -19.78
CA GLY A 170 3.02 -3.82 -20.81
C GLY A 170 2.28 -5.06 -20.29
N TYR A 171 2.21 -5.22 -18.96
CA TYR A 171 1.44 -6.27 -18.27
C TYR A 171 0.89 -5.73 -16.95
N LEU A 172 -0.06 -6.44 -16.35
CA LEU A 172 -0.70 -6.08 -15.10
C LEU A 172 0.30 -6.06 -13.95
N VAL A 173 0.43 -4.90 -13.30
CA VAL A 173 1.17 -4.74 -12.05
C VAL A 173 0.16 -4.63 -10.92
N GLU A 174 0.17 -5.58 -9.98
CA GLU A 174 -0.81 -5.62 -8.87
C GLU A 174 -0.22 -5.18 -7.52
N THR A 175 1.11 -5.10 -7.42
CA THR A 175 1.86 -5.09 -6.16
C THR A 175 2.93 -4.02 -6.08
N SER A 176 3.33 -3.64 -4.86
CA SER A 176 4.44 -2.74 -4.58
C SER A 176 5.75 -3.48 -4.28
N CYS A 177 6.86 -2.74 -4.36
CA CYS A 177 8.15 -3.10 -3.79
C CYS A 177 8.47 -2.14 -2.62
N THR A 178 8.37 -2.61 -1.38
CA THR A 178 8.64 -1.77 -0.20
C THR A 178 10.09 -1.87 0.23
N ILE A 179 10.72 -0.75 0.58
CA ILE A 179 12.04 -0.65 1.21
C ILE A 179 11.86 0.08 2.56
N LEU A 180 12.11 -0.63 3.65
CA LEU A 180 12.11 -0.09 5.01
C LEU A 180 13.53 0.08 5.50
N ASP A 181 13.97 1.32 5.69
CA ASP A 181 15.26 1.63 6.29
C ASP A 181 15.15 1.74 7.81
N LEU A 182 15.89 0.87 8.50
CA LEU A 182 15.97 0.82 9.96
C LEU A 182 17.22 1.47 10.54
N LYS A 183 17.99 2.21 9.73
CA LYS A 183 19.21 2.87 10.19
C LYS A 183 18.92 3.84 11.35
N GLY A 184 19.38 3.51 12.54
CA GLY A 184 19.17 4.31 13.75
C GLY A 184 17.97 3.89 14.61
N ILE A 185 17.22 2.84 14.19
CA ILE A 185 16.15 2.30 15.04
C ILE A 185 16.74 1.75 16.35
N SER A 186 16.09 2.08 17.45
CA SER A 186 16.34 1.48 18.76
C SER A 186 15.17 0.58 19.15
N LEU A 187 15.38 -0.29 20.14
CA LEU A 187 14.28 -1.07 20.69
C LEU A 187 13.20 -0.17 21.31
N SER A 188 13.60 0.97 21.92
CA SER A 188 12.66 1.94 22.48
C SER A 188 11.77 2.59 21.42
N SER A 189 12.35 3.06 20.31
CA SER A 189 11.58 3.62 19.20
C SER A 189 10.70 2.57 18.52
N ALA A 190 11.16 1.32 18.41
CA ALA A 190 10.34 0.20 17.94
C ALA A 190 9.09 -0.04 18.82
N TYR A 191 9.23 0.03 20.15
CA TYR A 191 8.09 -0.05 21.06
C TYR A 191 7.13 1.15 20.92
N GLN A 192 7.66 2.37 20.69
CA GLN A 192 6.82 3.56 20.53
C GLN A 192 5.94 3.50 19.27
N VAL A 193 6.46 2.96 18.17
CA VAL A 193 5.70 2.82 16.91
C VAL A 193 4.81 1.58 16.87
N TYR A 194 4.84 0.74 17.91
CA TYR A 194 4.20 -0.58 17.89
C TYR A 194 2.70 -0.51 17.58
N SER A 195 1.98 0.44 18.19
CA SER A 195 0.54 0.59 17.95
C SER A 195 0.23 0.97 16.50
N TYR A 196 0.97 1.94 15.96
CA TYR A 196 0.80 2.38 14.58
C TYR A 196 1.10 1.25 13.59
N VAL A 197 2.23 0.55 13.75
CA VAL A 197 2.61 -0.57 12.86
C VAL A 197 1.60 -1.71 12.96
N LYS A 198 1.07 -2.01 14.16
CA LYS A 198 0.01 -3.01 14.35
C LYS A 198 -1.25 -2.64 13.58
N GLU A 199 -1.72 -1.41 13.70
CA GLU A 199 -2.93 -0.94 13.01
C GLU A 199 -2.72 -0.87 11.49
N ALA A 200 -1.58 -0.34 11.03
CA ALA A 200 -1.19 -0.32 9.62
C ALA A 200 -1.12 -1.73 9.02
N SER A 201 -0.55 -2.69 9.76
CA SER A 201 -0.47 -4.10 9.36
C SER A 201 -1.87 -4.72 9.25
N SER A 202 -2.76 -4.41 10.20
CA SER A 202 -4.16 -4.86 10.18
C SER A 202 -4.89 -4.33 8.94
N ILE A 203 -4.76 -3.03 8.64
CA ILE A 203 -5.36 -2.41 7.46
C ILE A 203 -4.84 -3.10 6.19
N GLY A 204 -3.52 -3.24 6.06
CA GLY A 204 -2.89 -3.84 4.88
C GLY A 204 -3.35 -5.27 4.61
N GLN A 205 -3.42 -6.12 5.64
CA GLN A 205 -3.79 -7.53 5.46
C GLN A 205 -5.29 -7.77 5.29
N ASN A 206 -6.12 -6.99 5.98
CA ASN A 206 -7.58 -7.24 5.97
C ASN A 206 -8.28 -6.56 4.80
N TYR A 207 -7.78 -5.40 4.35
CA TYR A 207 -8.49 -4.56 3.37
C TYR A 207 -7.71 -4.38 2.06
N TYR A 208 -6.39 -4.61 2.09
CA TYR A 208 -5.51 -4.54 0.91
C TYR A 208 -4.75 -5.86 0.67
N PRO A 209 -5.43 -7.03 0.67
CA PRO A 209 -4.75 -8.31 0.53
C PRO A 209 -3.96 -8.40 -0.77
N GLU A 210 -2.83 -9.10 -0.71
CA GLU A 210 -1.97 -9.39 -1.86
C GLU A 210 -1.49 -8.14 -2.62
N ARG A 211 -1.38 -6.98 -1.96
CA ARG A 211 -0.79 -5.75 -2.53
C ARG A 211 0.72 -5.62 -2.32
N MET A 212 1.30 -6.44 -1.46
CA MET A 212 2.74 -6.46 -1.21
C MET A 212 3.42 -7.54 -2.07
N GLY A 213 4.34 -7.14 -2.95
CA GLY A 213 5.08 -8.04 -3.83
C GLY A 213 6.48 -8.38 -3.30
N LYS A 214 7.23 -7.35 -2.90
CA LYS A 214 8.56 -7.46 -2.28
C LYS A 214 8.64 -6.54 -1.08
N PHE A 215 9.31 -6.98 -0.02
CA PHE A 215 9.59 -6.14 1.16
C PHE A 215 11.06 -6.29 1.53
N TYR A 216 11.85 -5.23 1.36
CA TYR A 216 13.23 -5.18 1.83
C TYR A 216 13.33 -4.41 3.15
N VAL A 217 13.91 -5.02 4.17
CA VAL A 217 14.31 -4.36 5.41
C VAL A 217 15.82 -4.16 5.34
N ILE A 218 16.29 -2.92 5.35
CA ILE A 218 17.72 -2.59 5.22
C ILE A 218 18.26 -1.94 6.49
N ASN A 219 19.59 -1.97 6.66
CA ASN A 219 20.25 -1.50 7.88
C ASN A 219 19.68 -2.14 9.16
N ALA A 220 19.24 -3.40 9.08
CA ALA A 220 18.75 -4.13 10.23
C ALA A 220 19.85 -4.21 11.31
N PRO A 221 19.61 -3.71 12.54
CA PRO A 221 20.63 -3.69 13.58
C PRO A 221 20.99 -5.09 14.07
N PHE A 222 22.17 -5.22 14.69
CA PHE A 222 22.50 -6.42 15.45
C PHE A 222 21.48 -6.60 16.59
N GLY A 223 20.71 -7.69 16.58
CA GLY A 223 19.55 -7.89 17.46
C GLY A 223 18.18 -7.57 16.84
N PHE A 224 18.11 -7.31 15.51
CA PHE A 224 16.84 -7.13 14.79
C PHE A 224 15.88 -8.31 14.97
N SER A 225 16.36 -9.53 15.25
CA SER A 225 15.50 -10.68 15.54
C SER A 225 14.46 -10.41 16.65
N THR A 226 14.80 -9.61 17.66
CA THR A 226 13.85 -9.20 18.72
C THR A 226 12.78 -8.26 18.19
N ILE A 227 13.19 -7.22 17.44
CA ILE A 227 12.27 -6.26 16.81
C ILE A 227 11.37 -6.98 15.80
N PHE A 228 11.94 -7.84 14.96
CA PHE A 228 11.18 -8.63 14.00
C PHE A 228 10.20 -9.56 14.69
N SER A 229 10.59 -10.25 15.78
CA SER A 229 9.68 -11.13 16.53
C SER A 229 8.51 -10.38 17.17
N MET A 230 8.71 -9.11 17.53
CA MET A 230 7.65 -8.24 18.03
C MET A 230 6.57 -8.00 16.97
N PHE A 231 6.98 -7.73 15.72
CA PHE A 231 6.05 -7.40 14.62
C PHE A 231 5.57 -8.60 13.82
N LYS A 232 6.33 -9.70 13.78
CA LYS A 232 6.02 -10.92 13.02
C LYS A 232 4.66 -11.51 13.38
N LYS A 233 4.20 -11.33 14.63
CA LYS A 233 2.87 -11.81 15.09
C LYS A 233 1.71 -11.18 14.33
N PHE A 234 1.95 -10.05 13.68
CA PHE A 234 0.96 -9.35 12.89
C PHE A 234 1.04 -9.69 11.42
N LEU A 235 1.99 -10.51 10.96
CA LEU A 235 2.19 -10.78 9.54
C LEU A 235 1.82 -12.23 9.23
N ASP A 236 1.00 -12.43 8.20
CA ASP A 236 0.72 -13.78 7.72
C ASP A 236 1.99 -14.44 7.12
N PRO A 237 2.05 -15.78 7.05
CA PRO A 237 3.23 -16.49 6.55
C PRO A 237 3.62 -16.17 5.10
N VAL A 238 2.67 -15.84 4.22
CA VAL A 238 2.94 -15.48 2.83
C VAL A 238 3.64 -14.12 2.79
N THR A 239 3.17 -13.17 3.59
CA THR A 239 3.82 -11.87 3.79
C THR A 239 5.25 -12.06 4.30
N VAL A 240 5.47 -12.91 5.31
CA VAL A 240 6.82 -13.17 5.85
C VAL A 240 7.78 -13.70 4.78
N ASN A 241 7.32 -14.57 3.88
CA ASN A 241 8.15 -15.13 2.81
C ASN A 241 8.58 -14.12 1.74
N LYS A 242 7.90 -12.97 1.67
CA LYS A 242 8.24 -11.86 0.77
C LYS A 242 9.24 -10.86 1.38
N ILE A 243 9.63 -11.06 2.66
CA ILE A 243 10.52 -10.15 3.40
C ILE A 243 11.99 -10.56 3.26
N PHE A 244 12.83 -9.62 2.86
CA PHE A 244 14.27 -9.74 2.75
C PHE A 244 14.92 -8.87 3.81
N ILE A 245 15.49 -9.48 4.85
CA ILE A 245 16.16 -8.78 5.94
C ILE A 245 17.65 -8.66 5.62
N LEU A 246 18.13 -7.43 5.48
CA LEU A 246 19.48 -7.09 5.05
C LEU A 246 20.18 -6.22 6.10
N GLY A 247 21.46 -6.50 6.35
CA GLY A 247 22.32 -5.67 7.20
C GLY A 247 22.76 -4.38 6.50
N SER A 248 23.96 -3.88 6.83
CA SER A 248 24.52 -2.66 6.25
C SER A 248 24.97 -2.79 4.79
N SER A 249 25.30 -4.00 4.33
CA SER A 249 25.73 -4.31 2.95
C SER A 249 24.55 -4.65 2.03
N TYR A 250 23.46 -3.88 2.09
CA TYR A 250 22.21 -4.17 1.39
C TYR A 250 22.23 -3.78 -0.10
N GLN A 251 23.12 -2.88 -0.52
CA GLN A 251 23.07 -2.20 -1.82
C GLN A 251 23.08 -3.19 -2.98
N SER A 252 23.96 -4.20 -2.94
CA SER A 252 24.03 -5.23 -4.01
C SER A 252 22.76 -6.07 -4.11
N ALA A 253 22.02 -6.23 -3.01
CA ALA A 253 20.76 -6.97 -3.02
C ALA A 253 19.61 -6.10 -3.57
N LEU A 254 19.56 -4.82 -3.21
CA LEU A 254 18.61 -3.88 -3.79
C LEU A 254 18.82 -3.72 -5.30
N LEU A 255 20.06 -3.57 -5.76
CA LEU A 255 20.40 -3.41 -7.18
C LEU A 255 20.09 -4.66 -8.04
N LYS A 256 19.85 -5.83 -7.43
CA LYS A 256 19.33 -7.02 -8.15
C LYS A 256 17.84 -6.93 -8.46
N GLN A 257 17.11 -6.07 -7.75
CA GLN A 257 15.67 -5.90 -7.88
C GLN A 257 15.29 -4.53 -8.47
N VAL A 258 16.00 -3.47 -8.07
CA VAL A 258 15.73 -2.10 -8.50
C VAL A 258 16.84 -1.65 -9.46
N PRO A 259 16.50 -1.20 -10.68
CA PRO A 259 17.47 -0.63 -11.61
C PRO A 259 18.23 0.55 -10.96
N PRO A 260 19.55 0.68 -11.18
CA PRO A 260 20.34 1.73 -10.55
C PRO A 260 19.77 3.15 -10.77
N GLU A 261 19.28 3.45 -11.97
CA GLU A 261 18.64 4.71 -12.35
C GLU A 261 17.31 4.99 -11.63
N ASN A 262 16.70 3.96 -11.05
CA ASN A 262 15.47 4.05 -10.28
C ASN A 262 15.73 4.10 -8.77
N LEU A 263 16.84 3.54 -8.28
CA LEU A 263 17.17 3.56 -6.86
C LEU A 263 17.79 4.92 -6.45
N PRO A 264 17.34 5.55 -5.35
CA PRO A 264 17.97 6.78 -4.84
C PRO A 264 19.46 6.60 -4.54
N VAL A 265 20.27 7.64 -4.78
CA VAL A 265 21.72 7.64 -4.51
C VAL A 265 22.03 7.20 -3.07
N LYS A 266 21.23 7.62 -2.08
CA LYS A 266 21.43 7.26 -0.66
C LYS A 266 21.31 5.77 -0.37
N PHE A 267 20.64 5.01 -1.23
CA PHE A 267 20.50 3.55 -1.13
C PHE A 267 21.44 2.79 -2.09
N GLY A 268 22.40 3.50 -2.71
CA GLY A 268 23.40 2.92 -3.61
C GLY A 268 23.03 2.93 -5.09
N GLY A 269 21.99 3.67 -5.49
CA GLY A 269 21.60 3.86 -6.88
C GLY A 269 22.20 5.12 -7.51
N LYS A 270 21.52 5.60 -8.57
CA LYS A 270 21.88 6.77 -9.38
C LYS A 270 20.74 7.78 -9.51
N SER A 271 19.57 7.50 -8.94
CA SER A 271 18.42 8.38 -9.06
C SER A 271 18.57 9.62 -8.18
N VAL A 272 18.34 10.79 -8.77
CA VAL A 272 18.29 12.09 -8.11
C VAL A 272 16.93 12.73 -8.39
N SER A 273 16.26 13.22 -7.35
CA SER A 273 15.01 13.97 -7.48
C SER A 273 15.26 15.45 -7.17
N PRO A 274 14.93 16.38 -8.08
CA PRO A 274 14.97 17.81 -7.80
C PRO A 274 14.07 18.15 -6.60
N GLY A 275 14.62 18.78 -5.55
CA GLY A 275 13.87 19.11 -4.32
C GLY A 275 14.00 18.09 -3.17
N GLY A 276 14.73 16.99 -3.39
CA GLY A 276 14.94 15.94 -2.38
C GLY A 276 13.89 14.81 -2.48
N VAL A 277 14.32 13.58 -2.23
CA VAL A 277 13.47 12.38 -2.42
C VAL A 277 12.34 12.25 -1.38
N GLU A 278 12.46 12.91 -0.23
CA GLU A 278 11.56 12.72 0.92
C GLU A 278 10.14 13.26 0.71
N LEU A 279 9.96 14.12 -0.29
CA LEU A 279 8.66 14.64 -0.75
C LEU A 279 8.37 14.30 -2.21
N ALA A 280 9.25 13.52 -2.84
CA ALA A 280 9.07 13.12 -4.22
C ALA A 280 7.92 12.11 -4.34
N ASP A 281 7.23 12.18 -5.48
CA ASP A 281 6.25 11.17 -5.91
C ASP A 281 6.52 10.86 -7.39
N ASP A 282 7.80 10.66 -7.70
CA ASP A 282 8.30 10.45 -9.06
C ASP A 282 7.99 9.03 -9.52
N GLY A 283 7.50 8.86 -10.75
CA GLY A 283 7.26 7.55 -11.34
C GLY A 283 6.37 7.59 -12.58
N PRO A 284 5.99 6.42 -13.12
CA PRO A 284 5.16 6.32 -14.32
C PRO A 284 3.84 7.10 -14.21
N TRP A 285 3.29 7.22 -13.00
CA TRP A 285 2.07 7.99 -12.72
C TRP A 285 2.21 9.51 -12.83
N ARG A 286 3.41 10.03 -13.10
CA ARG A 286 3.70 11.43 -13.42
C ARG A 286 4.13 11.62 -14.88
N GLU A 287 4.21 10.55 -15.66
CA GLU A 287 4.66 10.57 -17.06
C GLU A 287 3.44 10.60 -17.99
N GLN A 288 3.28 11.66 -18.80
CA GLN A 288 2.08 11.89 -19.61
C GLN A 288 1.71 10.72 -20.54
N GLU A 289 2.69 9.95 -21.00
CA GLU A 289 2.51 8.76 -21.84
C GLU A 289 1.75 7.62 -21.11
N TYR A 290 1.86 7.55 -19.79
CA TYR A 290 1.31 6.46 -18.97
C TYR A 290 0.13 6.89 -18.10
N ILE A 291 -0.30 8.15 -18.17
CA ILE A 291 -1.51 8.64 -17.50
C ILE A 291 -2.73 8.30 -18.37
N GLY A 292 -3.70 7.60 -17.79
CA GLY A 292 -4.92 7.21 -18.50
C GLY A 292 -6.12 8.12 -18.18
N PRO A 293 -7.36 7.62 -18.37
CA PRO A 293 -8.57 8.40 -18.16
C PRO A 293 -8.69 8.90 -16.72
N GLU A 294 -8.11 8.19 -15.73
CA GLU A 294 -8.09 8.60 -14.32
C GLU A 294 -7.43 9.96 -14.07
N GLY A 295 -6.61 10.44 -15.00
CA GLY A 295 -5.89 11.69 -14.88
C GLY A 295 -4.66 11.62 -13.98
N LEU A 296 -4.06 12.78 -13.73
CA LEU A 296 -2.85 12.88 -12.91
C LEU A 296 -3.16 12.52 -11.45
N ALA A 297 -2.29 11.71 -10.84
CA ALA A 297 -2.42 11.38 -9.42
C ALA A 297 -2.44 12.65 -8.55
N PRO A 298 -3.37 12.79 -7.59
CA PRO A 298 -3.34 13.91 -6.65
C PRO A 298 -2.07 13.82 -5.76
N LEU A 299 -1.76 14.91 -5.08
CA LEU A 299 -0.78 14.92 -3.98
C LEU A 299 -1.56 15.00 -2.66
N SER A 300 -1.14 14.27 -1.64
CA SER A 300 -1.85 14.27 -0.35
C SER A 300 -1.73 15.58 0.42
N SER A 301 -0.72 16.40 0.11
CA SER A 301 -0.60 17.77 0.59
C SER A 301 -0.98 18.76 -0.51
N ALA A 302 -1.78 19.78 -0.18
CA ALA A 302 -1.96 20.93 -1.05
C ALA A 302 -0.62 21.66 -1.27
N GLU A 303 -0.39 22.18 -2.48
CA GLU A 303 0.70 23.13 -2.71
C GLU A 303 0.51 24.37 -1.81
N GLU A 304 1.61 25.03 -1.42
CA GLU A 304 1.62 26.15 -0.46
C GLU A 304 0.58 27.23 -0.84
N GLY A 305 -0.48 27.35 -0.03
CA GLY A 305 -1.54 28.34 -0.24
C GLY A 305 -2.88 28.12 0.48
N SER A 306 -3.14 26.96 1.11
CA SER A 306 -4.37 26.78 1.90
C SER A 306 -4.17 27.16 3.36
N GLU A 307 -4.97 28.13 3.82
CA GLU A 307 -4.93 28.69 5.16
C GLU A 307 -5.14 27.62 6.25
N ILE A 308 -4.34 27.72 7.32
CA ILE A 308 -4.42 26.89 8.52
C ILE A 308 -5.77 27.16 9.21
N ILE A 309 -6.66 26.17 9.20
CA ILE A 309 -7.85 26.20 10.07
C ILE A 309 -7.47 25.53 11.39
N ASN A 310 -7.38 26.34 12.45
CA ASN A 310 -7.14 25.89 13.82
C ASN A 310 -8.22 24.90 14.27
N GLY A 311 -7.79 23.86 14.98
CA GLY A 311 -8.58 22.68 15.31
C GLY A 311 -9.77 22.90 16.24
N ALA A 312 -10.75 22.01 16.09
CA ALA A 312 -11.63 21.57 17.15
C ALA A 312 -11.53 20.04 17.21
N ALA A 313 -11.29 19.53 18.41
CA ALA A 313 -11.17 18.11 18.68
C ALA A 313 -12.55 17.46 18.66
N ASP A 314 -12.88 16.78 17.56
CA ASP A 314 -14.01 15.85 17.54
C ASP A 314 -13.53 14.45 17.96
N ALA A 315 -13.95 14.06 19.16
CA ALA A 315 -13.81 12.69 19.65
C ALA A 315 -14.58 11.73 18.74
N VAL A 316 -13.89 10.72 18.22
CA VAL A 316 -14.50 9.61 17.46
C VAL A 316 -14.63 8.40 18.41
N PRO A 317 -15.73 7.62 18.33
CA PRO A 317 -15.99 6.55 19.27
C PRO A 317 -14.94 5.43 19.14
N ALA A 318 -14.63 4.78 20.25
CA ALA A 318 -13.76 3.61 20.29
C ALA A 318 -14.31 2.48 19.39
N PRO A 319 -13.44 1.70 18.72
CA PRO A 319 -13.88 0.54 17.97
C PRO A 319 -14.57 -0.45 18.90
N GLY A 320 -15.81 -0.82 18.56
CA GLY A 320 -16.58 -1.84 19.28
C GLY A 320 -15.78 -3.14 19.36
N ALA A 321 -15.73 -3.72 20.55
CA ALA A 321 -15.06 -4.98 20.81
C ALA A 321 -15.54 -6.07 19.84
N ALA A 322 -14.62 -6.68 19.10
CA ALA A 322 -14.89 -7.89 18.35
C ALA A 322 -15.44 -8.97 19.29
N ALA A 323 -16.60 -9.53 18.95
CA ALA A 323 -17.16 -10.68 19.64
C ALA A 323 -16.18 -11.87 19.55
N PRO A 324 -16.01 -12.66 20.62
CA PRO A 324 -15.11 -13.80 20.60
C PRO A 324 -15.60 -14.87 19.62
N ALA A 325 -14.66 -15.46 18.87
CA ALA A 325 -14.92 -16.58 17.98
C ALA A 325 -15.48 -17.79 18.76
N PRO A 326 -16.46 -18.54 18.22
CA PRO A 326 -16.89 -19.80 18.83
C PRO A 326 -15.80 -20.87 18.68
N MET A 327 -15.68 -21.72 19.70
CA MET A 327 -14.70 -22.80 19.85
C MET A 327 -14.67 -23.80 18.69
#